data_AF-A0A0H3AIX8-F1
#
_entry.id   AF-A0A0H3AIX8-F1
#
_cell.length_a   1.000
_cell.length_b   1.000
_cell.length_c   1.000
_cell.angle_alpha   90.00
_cell.angle_beta   90.00
_cell.angle_gamma   90.00
#
_symmetry.space_group_name_H-M   'P 1'
#
loop_
_entity.id
_entity.type
_entity.pdbx_description
1 polymer ?
#
loop_
_entity_poly.entity_id
_entity_poly.type
_entity_poly.pdbx_seq_one_letter_code
_entity_poly.pdbx_strand_id
1 'polypeptide(L)'
;MTTTNLAERFTNKKWKNKLYLYPIDVRSARGSRFVAEAVCKAFNTAIDDGFIEYEHKFSIENIDEITGGTAFRECAEYLERNNKVMVVFFDQFEEVFMKEELFSLFRSFRRFALDVSAEKTNVVVGFSWRTGIFLGDDNPAYGLWHDLRDHRTEKRLKTFDEKDSRKLISTFEAEADITLTKPLKARLIQQAQGFPWFLKKLCIHLFKKIKEGNSQEELLISQMQIKNLFEEDLDRPSREVDCLKFVAKKSPVDRYEATKEFGDKTVSQLISDRLLIKTGEKISVYWDVFRDYLTTNEAPVISWAFMPNYGTNMSLKLIELIKDDAASIDELVERTSYSKGTIQNIFIDLSSFSLVVKTSDDKYKLNCDIDEIPEKVRTQMLGHTIYKESMSAFKAGNKSYISIDDIAQITNSAYSSEAGRAHDQYVNRIISWLRYSGLISLLRDKVRVYDANNYSPDFGEITGGRNKSSLFLAASNFENAVLLIDKLIKQGSIEQSEHGARNVIADLVALGICRRVSGNKIELVKTSDPDLTIEQHLAIQVLSADTVILLDALVLKYGDDLNTLVEKMSHELGKKWKPASGQRYVRALLRYRNLAKNTIAANMEND
;
A
#
# COMPACT_ATOMS: atom_id res chain seq x y z
N MET A 1 -8.44 19.17 -9.77
CA MET A 1 -9.23 20.06 -10.64
C MET A 1 -9.64 21.20 -9.74
N THR A 2 -9.15 22.41 -9.96
CA THR A 2 -9.72 23.59 -9.30
C THR A 2 -11.11 23.84 -9.90
N THR A 3 -12.06 24.33 -9.12
CA THR A 3 -13.39 24.75 -9.61
C THR A 3 -13.30 25.78 -10.75
N THR A 4 -12.19 26.52 -10.85
CA THR A 4 -11.83 27.36 -12.00
C THR A 4 -11.78 26.59 -13.33
N ASN A 5 -11.23 25.37 -13.36
CA ASN A 5 -11.22 24.53 -14.58
C ASN A 5 -12.60 23.93 -14.89
N LEU A 6 -13.53 23.93 -13.92
CA LEU A 6 -14.92 23.54 -14.17
C LEU A 6 -15.68 24.68 -14.87
N ALA A 7 -15.44 25.94 -14.47
CA ALA A 7 -16.00 27.11 -15.12
C ALA A 7 -15.63 27.18 -16.61
N GLU A 8 -14.39 26.81 -16.95
CA GLU A 8 -13.94 26.73 -18.35
C GLU A 8 -14.75 25.75 -19.20
N ARG A 9 -15.35 24.70 -18.62
CA ARG A 9 -16.20 23.78 -19.39
C ARG A 9 -17.50 24.42 -19.84
N PHE A 10 -17.94 25.48 -19.15
CA PHE A 10 -19.15 26.20 -19.48
C PHE A 10 -18.91 27.26 -20.56
N THR A 11 -17.66 27.57 -20.92
CA THR A 11 -17.33 28.51 -22.00
C THR A 11 -17.38 27.88 -23.40
N ASN A 12 -17.66 26.58 -23.51
CA ASN A 12 -17.78 25.91 -24.80
C ASN A 12 -19.00 26.41 -25.60
N LYS A 13 -18.97 26.29 -26.93
CA LYS A 13 -20.02 26.81 -27.83
C LYS A 13 -21.45 26.33 -27.48
N LYS A 14 -21.59 25.16 -26.84
CA LYS A 14 -22.88 24.58 -26.46
C LYS A 14 -23.45 25.21 -25.18
N TRP A 15 -22.60 25.54 -24.21
CA TRP A 15 -23.02 25.93 -22.86
C TRP A 15 -22.79 27.41 -22.53
N LYS A 16 -21.92 28.11 -23.27
CA LYS A 16 -21.50 29.50 -22.99
C LYS A 16 -22.67 30.48 -22.81
N ASN A 17 -23.75 30.28 -23.56
CA ASN A 17 -24.92 31.16 -23.51
C ASN A 17 -26.06 30.62 -22.64
N LYS A 18 -25.84 29.50 -21.93
CA LYS A 18 -26.86 28.82 -21.11
C LYS A 18 -26.45 28.65 -19.66
N LEU A 19 -25.17 28.40 -19.39
CA LEU A 19 -24.66 28.14 -18.05
C LEU A 19 -23.50 29.09 -17.77
N TYR A 20 -23.50 29.68 -16.58
CA TYR A 20 -22.39 30.47 -16.07
C TYR A 20 -22.04 29.97 -14.68
N LEU A 21 -20.77 29.71 -14.40
CA LEU A 21 -20.31 29.24 -13.09
C LEU A 21 -19.27 30.18 -12.54
N TYR A 22 -19.53 30.71 -11.36
CA TYR A 22 -18.60 31.53 -10.61
C TYR A 22 -18.09 30.76 -9.38
N PRO A 23 -16.81 30.34 -9.39
CA PRO A 23 -16.23 29.63 -8.25
C PRO A 23 -15.74 30.60 -7.18
N ILE A 24 -16.02 30.29 -5.92
CA ILE A 24 -15.67 31.09 -4.74
C ILE A 24 -14.86 30.23 -3.79
N ASP A 25 -13.62 30.62 -3.52
CA ASP A 25 -12.78 29.97 -2.52
C ASP A 25 -13.12 30.46 -1.11
N VAL A 26 -13.76 29.61 -0.32
CA VAL A 26 -14.28 29.94 1.01
C VAL A 26 -13.15 30.22 2.01
N ARG A 27 -11.92 29.79 1.73
CA ARG A 27 -10.76 30.01 2.60
C ARG A 27 -10.39 31.49 2.71
N SER A 28 -10.90 32.32 1.81
CA SER A 28 -10.76 33.77 1.84
C SER A 28 -11.77 34.50 2.74
N ALA A 29 -12.70 33.78 3.38
CA ALA A 29 -13.72 34.37 4.24
C ALA A 29 -13.13 35.09 5.46
N ARG A 30 -13.57 36.34 5.70
CA ARG A 30 -13.08 37.21 6.79
C ARG A 30 -14.17 37.72 7.75
N GLY A 31 -15.41 37.24 7.62
CA GLY A 31 -16.51 37.64 8.48
C GLY A 31 -17.87 37.53 7.79
N SER A 32 -18.94 37.90 8.52
CA SER A 32 -20.35 37.67 8.15
C SER A 32 -20.80 38.22 6.80
N ARG A 33 -20.11 39.23 6.24
CA ARG A 33 -20.43 39.82 4.93
C ARG A 33 -19.99 38.97 3.73
N PHE A 34 -19.18 37.94 3.97
CA PHE A 34 -18.55 37.16 2.91
C PHE A 34 -19.55 36.60 1.88
N VAL A 35 -20.68 36.05 2.32
CA VAL A 35 -21.67 35.45 1.39
C VAL A 35 -22.24 36.52 0.45
N ALA A 36 -22.65 37.67 0.99
CA ALA A 36 -23.16 38.79 0.19
C ALA A 36 -22.10 39.34 -0.76
N GLU A 37 -20.87 39.57 -0.27
CA GLU A 37 -19.76 40.03 -1.12
C GLU A 37 -19.45 39.05 -2.25
N ALA A 38 -19.48 37.74 -1.98
CA ALA A 38 -19.24 36.71 -2.96
C ALA A 38 -20.34 36.65 -4.03
N VAL A 39 -21.62 36.78 -3.62
CA VAL A 39 -22.76 36.86 -4.54
C VAL A 39 -22.67 38.12 -5.40
N CYS A 40 -22.41 39.28 -4.78
CA CYS A 40 -22.19 40.54 -5.52
C CYS A 40 -21.10 40.41 -6.57
N LYS A 41 -19.98 39.78 -6.21
CA LYS A 41 -18.86 39.58 -7.12
C LYS A 41 -19.23 38.64 -8.27
N ALA A 42 -19.94 37.55 -7.98
CA ALA A 42 -20.40 36.59 -8.97
C ALA A 42 -21.32 37.23 -10.02
N PHE A 43 -22.32 38.01 -9.58
CA PHE A 43 -23.26 38.67 -10.49
C PHE A 43 -22.61 39.78 -11.30
N ASN A 44 -21.78 40.62 -10.68
CA ASN A 44 -21.05 41.65 -11.42
C ASN A 44 -20.12 41.04 -12.47
N THR A 45 -19.42 39.93 -12.16
CA THR A 45 -18.57 39.27 -13.16
C THR A 45 -19.41 38.69 -14.30
N ALA A 46 -20.59 38.11 -14.01
CA ALA A 46 -21.50 37.63 -15.06
C ALA A 46 -22.05 38.76 -15.94
N ILE A 47 -22.26 39.95 -15.38
CA ILE A 47 -22.66 41.16 -16.13
C ILE A 47 -21.49 41.65 -17.00
N ASP A 48 -20.30 41.78 -16.42
CA ASP A 48 -19.08 42.22 -17.11
C ASP A 48 -18.71 41.28 -18.28
N ASP A 49 -18.94 39.97 -18.11
CA ASP A 49 -18.74 38.95 -19.15
C ASP A 49 -19.87 38.93 -20.21
N GLY A 50 -20.90 39.78 -20.07
CA GLY A 50 -22.05 39.86 -20.96
C GLY A 50 -23.00 38.66 -20.87
N PHE A 51 -22.91 37.84 -19.81
CA PHE A 51 -23.84 36.73 -19.59
C PHE A 51 -25.21 37.23 -19.13
N ILE A 52 -25.25 38.30 -18.33
CA ILE A 52 -26.45 39.00 -17.89
C ILE A 52 -26.44 40.42 -18.46
N GLU A 53 -27.50 40.83 -19.14
CA GLU A 53 -27.67 42.22 -19.56
C GLU A 53 -28.36 42.99 -18.44
N TYR A 54 -27.60 43.85 -17.76
CA TYR A 54 -28.09 44.65 -16.64
C TYR A 54 -27.40 46.02 -16.68
N GLU A 55 -28.18 47.10 -16.63
CA GLU A 55 -27.68 48.49 -16.83
C GLU A 55 -26.93 49.05 -15.61
N HIS A 56 -27.10 48.42 -14.44
CA HIS A 56 -26.54 48.89 -13.18
C HIS A 56 -25.49 47.93 -12.64
N LYS A 57 -24.69 48.41 -11.69
CA LYS A 57 -23.80 47.52 -10.93
C LYS A 57 -24.63 46.72 -9.95
N PHE A 58 -24.48 45.40 -9.93
CA PHE A 58 -25.17 44.54 -8.98
C PHE A 58 -24.71 44.85 -7.56
N SER A 59 -25.66 45.10 -6.66
CA SER A 59 -25.42 45.35 -5.24
C SER A 59 -26.48 44.66 -4.38
N ILE A 60 -26.10 44.30 -3.16
CA ILE A 60 -27.00 43.73 -2.16
C ILE A 60 -27.25 44.81 -1.10
N GLU A 61 -28.51 45.18 -0.93
CA GLU A 61 -28.95 46.22 0.02
C GLU A 61 -28.91 45.71 1.46
N ASN A 62 -29.29 44.45 1.69
CA ASN A 62 -29.33 43.82 3.00
C ASN A 62 -28.55 42.50 3.01
N ILE A 63 -27.47 42.44 3.78
CA ILE A 63 -26.61 41.24 3.89
C ILE A 63 -27.34 40.04 4.50
N ASP A 64 -28.40 40.28 5.28
CA ASP A 64 -29.21 39.23 5.89
C ASP A 64 -30.28 38.71 4.92
N GLU A 65 -30.57 39.41 3.83
CA GLU A 65 -31.64 39.10 2.87
C GLU A 65 -31.14 39.29 1.44
N ILE A 66 -30.22 38.42 1.03
CA ILE A 66 -29.48 38.51 -0.24
C ILE A 66 -30.40 38.51 -1.46
N THR A 67 -31.44 37.66 -1.46
CA THR A 67 -32.33 37.48 -2.61
C THR A 67 -33.48 38.49 -2.64
N GLY A 68 -33.79 39.14 -1.50
CA GLY A 68 -34.87 40.11 -1.39
C GLY A 68 -34.62 41.43 -2.10
N GLY A 69 -33.38 41.74 -2.47
CA GLY A 69 -33.02 42.97 -3.18
C GLY A 69 -33.60 43.06 -4.60
N THR A 70 -33.82 44.29 -5.06
CA THR A 70 -34.33 44.57 -6.43
C THR A 70 -33.40 44.02 -7.50
N ALA A 71 -32.09 44.26 -7.37
CA ALA A 71 -31.07 43.80 -8.31
C ALA A 71 -31.03 42.26 -8.45
N PHE A 72 -31.21 41.52 -7.35
CA PHE A 72 -31.25 40.05 -7.40
C PHE A 72 -32.48 39.56 -8.18
N ARG A 73 -33.66 40.11 -7.88
CA ARG A 73 -34.91 39.75 -8.57
C ARG A 73 -34.85 40.05 -10.07
N GLU A 74 -34.38 41.23 -10.46
CA GLU A 74 -34.25 41.61 -11.87
C GLU A 74 -33.27 40.70 -12.63
N CYS A 75 -32.12 40.40 -12.03
CA CYS A 75 -31.16 39.47 -12.64
C CYS A 75 -31.71 38.03 -12.71
N ALA A 76 -32.43 37.57 -11.68
CA ALA A 76 -33.06 36.26 -11.67
C ALA A 76 -34.16 36.14 -12.74
N GLU A 77 -34.99 37.16 -12.90
CA GLU A 77 -36.00 37.24 -13.98
C GLU A 77 -35.34 37.25 -15.36
N TYR A 78 -34.23 37.98 -15.53
CA TYR A 78 -33.46 37.95 -16.78
C TYR A 78 -32.97 36.53 -17.08
N LEU A 79 -32.39 35.84 -16.10
CA LEU A 79 -31.91 34.47 -16.25
C LEU A 79 -33.05 33.52 -16.66
N GLU A 80 -34.22 33.65 -16.03
CA GLU A 80 -35.41 32.86 -16.34
C GLU A 80 -35.93 33.11 -17.77
N ARG A 81 -36.18 34.37 -18.14
CA ARG A 81 -36.68 34.76 -19.47
C ARG A 81 -35.77 34.29 -20.60
N ASN A 82 -34.47 34.24 -20.34
CA ASN A 82 -33.46 33.85 -21.32
C ASN A 82 -33.07 32.36 -21.25
N ASN A 83 -33.70 31.55 -20.39
CA ASN A 83 -33.33 30.15 -20.15
C ASN A 83 -31.83 29.97 -19.83
N LYS A 84 -31.27 30.91 -19.07
CA LYS A 84 -29.89 30.92 -18.59
C LYS A 84 -29.87 30.49 -17.13
N VAL A 85 -28.83 29.78 -16.71
CA VAL A 85 -28.63 29.36 -15.31
C VAL A 85 -27.29 29.89 -14.82
N MET A 86 -27.32 30.52 -13.65
CA MET A 86 -26.14 30.99 -12.96
C MET A 86 -25.82 30.06 -11.79
N VAL A 87 -24.57 29.63 -11.68
CA VAL A 87 -24.08 28.76 -10.61
C VAL A 87 -23.09 29.53 -9.75
N VAL A 88 -23.45 29.75 -8.48
CA VAL A 88 -22.55 30.30 -7.46
C VAL A 88 -21.98 29.13 -6.67
N PHE A 89 -20.70 28.83 -6.87
CA PHE A 89 -20.09 27.59 -6.37
C PHE A 89 -19.04 27.86 -5.30
N PHE A 90 -19.33 27.50 -4.05
CA PHE A 90 -18.44 27.63 -2.91
C PHE A 90 -17.52 26.41 -2.79
N ASP A 91 -16.24 26.59 -3.11
CA ASP A 91 -15.20 25.57 -3.05
C ASP A 91 -14.53 25.53 -1.67
N GLN A 92 -14.11 24.34 -1.22
CA GLN A 92 -13.41 24.13 0.05
C GLN A 92 -14.19 24.59 1.28
N PHE A 93 -15.49 24.27 1.28
CA PHE A 93 -16.43 24.68 2.31
C PHE A 93 -16.07 24.09 3.69
N GLU A 94 -15.21 23.06 3.75
CA GLU A 94 -14.72 22.50 5.01
C GLU A 94 -14.11 23.52 5.97
N GLU A 95 -13.52 24.59 5.44
CA GLU A 95 -12.82 25.60 6.23
C GLU A 95 -13.76 26.32 7.20
N VAL A 96 -15.03 26.48 6.83
CA VAL A 96 -16.04 27.12 7.71
C VAL A 96 -16.27 26.27 8.95
N PHE A 97 -16.13 24.95 8.87
CA PHE A 97 -16.31 24.04 10.01
C PHE A 97 -15.18 24.11 11.03
N MET A 98 -13.99 24.52 10.61
CA MET A 98 -12.78 24.44 11.42
C MET A 98 -12.46 25.74 12.17
N LYS A 99 -13.17 26.83 11.91
CA LYS A 99 -12.92 28.15 12.51
C LYS A 99 -14.16 28.67 13.24
N GLU A 100 -14.10 28.71 14.57
CA GLU A 100 -15.20 29.20 15.41
C GLU A 100 -15.63 30.64 15.06
N GLU A 101 -14.67 31.50 14.73
CA GLU A 101 -14.91 32.88 14.27
C GLU A 101 -15.77 32.97 13.00
N LEU A 102 -15.80 31.90 12.19
CA LEU A 102 -16.58 31.81 10.96
C LEU A 102 -17.95 31.15 11.18
N PHE A 103 -18.31 30.71 12.38
CA PHE A 103 -19.58 30.01 12.62
C PHE A 103 -20.81 30.88 12.33
N SER A 104 -20.67 32.20 12.47
CA SER A 104 -21.71 33.16 12.06
C SER A 104 -22.07 33.06 10.57
N LEU A 105 -21.13 32.61 9.71
CA LEU A 105 -21.38 32.42 8.28
C LEU A 105 -22.31 31.26 7.99
N PHE A 106 -22.42 30.26 8.87
CA PHE A 106 -23.35 29.15 8.64
C PHE A 106 -24.78 29.64 8.50
N ARG A 107 -25.18 30.62 9.31
CA ARG A 107 -26.52 31.19 9.21
C ARG A 107 -26.72 31.89 7.86
N SER A 108 -25.73 32.66 7.39
CA SER A 108 -25.79 33.35 6.10
C SER A 108 -25.84 32.37 4.92
N PHE A 109 -25.00 31.33 4.93
CA PHE A 109 -25.04 30.26 3.92
C PHE A 109 -26.37 29.48 3.94
N ARG A 110 -26.86 29.13 5.14
CA ARG A 110 -28.16 28.45 5.33
C ARG A 110 -29.28 29.25 4.71
N ARG A 111 -29.37 30.53 5.10
CA ARG A 111 -30.44 31.42 4.68
C ARG A 111 -30.40 31.62 3.18
N PHE A 112 -29.24 31.97 2.62
CA PHE A 112 -29.08 32.12 1.18
C PHE A 112 -29.49 30.87 0.39
N ALA A 113 -29.06 29.68 0.82
CA ALA A 113 -29.41 28.43 0.14
C ALA A 113 -30.92 28.11 0.24
N LEU A 114 -31.55 28.36 1.38
CA LEU A 114 -32.99 28.18 1.57
C LEU A 114 -33.79 29.19 0.74
N ASP A 115 -33.38 30.45 0.72
CA ASP A 115 -34.05 31.52 -0.03
C ASP A 115 -34.01 31.21 -1.53
N VAL A 116 -32.83 30.85 -2.07
CA VAL A 116 -32.71 30.42 -3.48
C VAL A 116 -33.57 29.19 -3.77
N SER A 117 -33.63 28.22 -2.86
CA SER A 117 -34.47 27.02 -3.03
C SER A 117 -35.96 27.34 -2.99
N ALA A 118 -36.39 28.25 -2.11
CA ALA A 118 -37.78 28.65 -1.93
C ALA A 118 -38.28 29.48 -3.12
N GLU A 119 -37.46 30.39 -3.63
CA GLU A 119 -37.80 31.25 -4.77
C GLU A 119 -37.76 30.51 -6.11
N LYS A 120 -37.09 29.35 -6.18
CA LYS A 120 -36.98 28.50 -7.39
C LYS A 120 -36.47 29.26 -8.62
N THR A 121 -35.53 30.16 -8.42
CA THR A 121 -34.92 30.96 -9.49
C THR A 121 -33.96 30.14 -10.34
N ASN A 122 -33.51 30.70 -11.46
CA ASN A 122 -32.45 30.14 -12.30
C ASN A 122 -31.04 30.30 -11.70
N VAL A 123 -30.93 30.44 -10.38
CA VAL A 123 -29.68 30.51 -9.63
C VAL A 123 -29.48 29.19 -8.89
N VAL A 124 -28.30 28.59 -9.04
CA VAL A 124 -27.91 27.36 -8.37
C VAL A 124 -26.77 27.66 -7.40
N VAL A 125 -26.92 27.23 -6.16
CA VAL A 125 -25.85 27.30 -5.15
C VAL A 125 -25.19 25.95 -5.01
N GLY A 126 -23.87 25.90 -5.18
CA GLY A 126 -23.07 24.68 -5.04
C GLY A 126 -22.08 24.79 -3.89
N PHE A 127 -21.79 23.65 -3.26
CA PHE A 127 -20.78 23.52 -2.21
C PHE A 127 -19.90 22.30 -2.50
N SER A 128 -18.59 22.41 -2.28
CA SER A 128 -17.68 21.26 -2.24
C SER A 128 -17.02 21.15 -0.87
N TRP A 129 -16.82 19.92 -0.40
CA TRP A 129 -16.07 19.64 0.83
C TRP A 129 -15.49 18.23 0.83
N ARG A 130 -14.56 17.97 1.75
CA ARG A 130 -13.96 16.63 1.95
C ARG A 130 -14.86 15.73 2.79
N THR A 131 -15.04 14.47 2.37
CA THR A 131 -15.71 13.44 3.16
C THR A 131 -14.81 12.98 4.32
N GLY A 132 -15.32 12.92 5.55
CA GLY A 132 -14.56 12.42 6.72
C GLY A 132 -14.35 13.45 7.84
N ILE A 133 -14.89 14.66 7.70
CA ILE A 133 -14.91 15.65 8.79
C ILE A 133 -15.98 15.20 9.78
N PHE A 134 -15.56 14.67 10.93
CA PHE A 134 -16.45 14.40 12.05
C PHE A 134 -16.79 15.73 12.73
N LEU A 135 -18.01 16.20 12.48
CA LEU A 135 -18.60 17.29 13.24
C LEU A 135 -19.27 16.65 14.46
N GLY A 136 -18.85 17.04 15.67
CA GLY A 136 -19.59 16.66 16.88
C GLY A 136 -21.01 17.26 16.85
N ASP A 137 -21.95 16.63 17.56
CA ASP A 137 -23.36 17.03 17.58
C ASP A 137 -23.57 18.50 18.03
N ASP A 138 -22.62 19.05 18.78
CA ASP A 138 -22.61 20.44 19.25
C ASP A 138 -22.16 21.47 18.19
N ASN A 139 -21.71 21.03 17.00
CA ASN A 139 -21.23 21.94 15.96
C ASN A 139 -22.41 22.61 15.22
N PRO A 140 -22.46 23.96 15.12
CA PRO A 140 -23.53 24.69 14.43
C PRO A 140 -23.78 24.27 12.98
N ALA A 141 -22.76 23.69 12.32
CA ALA A 141 -22.85 23.16 10.98
C ALA A 141 -23.72 21.91 10.84
N TYR A 142 -23.89 21.12 11.91
CA TYR A 142 -24.72 19.92 11.86
C TYR A 142 -26.18 20.29 11.55
N GLY A 143 -26.69 21.36 12.19
CA GLY A 143 -28.02 21.90 11.92
C GLY A 143 -28.21 22.43 10.49
N LEU A 144 -27.20 23.10 9.93
CA LEU A 144 -27.21 23.55 8.53
C LEU A 144 -27.48 22.39 7.56
N TRP A 145 -26.75 21.29 7.72
CA TRP A 145 -26.87 20.13 6.83
C TRP A 145 -28.14 19.33 7.08
N HIS A 146 -28.63 19.27 8.31
CA HIS A 146 -29.91 18.64 8.55
C HIS A 146 -31.04 19.39 7.82
N ASP A 147 -31.06 20.72 7.93
CA ASP A 147 -32.14 21.55 7.38
C ASP A 147 -32.13 21.65 5.85
N LEU A 148 -30.94 21.63 5.22
CA LEU A 148 -30.83 21.66 3.76
C LEU A 148 -31.05 20.30 3.10
N ARG A 149 -31.34 19.23 3.87
CA ARG A 149 -31.40 17.84 3.36
C ARG A 149 -32.44 17.65 2.28
N ASP A 150 -33.63 18.21 2.46
CA ASP A 150 -34.74 18.04 1.53
C ASP A 150 -34.62 18.95 0.30
N HIS A 151 -33.70 19.90 0.32
CA HIS A 151 -33.51 20.93 -0.70
C HIS A 151 -32.24 20.76 -1.53
N ARG A 152 -31.40 19.75 -1.23
CA ARG A 152 -30.10 19.56 -1.89
C ARG A 152 -30.02 18.29 -2.72
N THR A 153 -29.13 18.31 -3.71
CA THR A 153 -28.68 17.11 -4.41
C THR A 153 -27.24 16.82 -4.05
N GLU A 154 -26.98 15.65 -3.44
CA GLU A 154 -25.62 15.22 -3.11
C GLU A 154 -24.99 14.45 -4.27
N LYS A 155 -23.75 14.83 -4.63
CA LYS A 155 -22.93 14.12 -5.63
C LYS A 155 -21.57 13.78 -5.02
N ARG A 156 -21.39 12.52 -4.65
CA ARG A 156 -20.10 12.02 -4.16
C ARG A 156 -19.16 11.71 -5.32
N LEU A 157 -17.99 12.34 -5.32
CA LEU A 157 -16.91 11.96 -6.23
C LEU A 157 -16.30 10.64 -5.76
N LYS A 158 -16.35 9.63 -6.63
CA LYS A 158 -15.74 8.32 -6.37
C LYS A 158 -14.23 8.37 -6.67
N THR A 159 -13.49 7.43 -6.11
CA THR A 159 -12.14 7.12 -6.58
C THR A 159 -12.18 6.66 -8.04
N PHE A 160 -11.07 6.84 -8.76
CA PHE A 160 -10.93 6.36 -10.11
C PHE A 160 -11.02 4.84 -10.16
N ASP A 161 -11.76 4.35 -11.14
CA ASP A 161 -11.67 2.97 -11.56
C ASP A 161 -10.45 2.75 -12.48
N GLU A 162 -10.28 1.52 -12.96
CA GLU A 162 -9.18 1.18 -13.88
C GLU A 162 -9.27 1.96 -15.21
N LYS A 163 -10.49 2.23 -15.72
CA LYS A 163 -10.69 2.92 -17.00
C LYS A 163 -10.31 4.39 -16.88
N ASP A 164 -10.74 5.05 -15.81
CA ASP A 164 -10.37 6.42 -15.48
C ASP A 164 -8.86 6.56 -15.33
N SER A 165 -8.24 5.62 -14.62
CA SER A 165 -6.79 5.60 -14.39
C SER A 165 -6.02 5.41 -15.69
N ARG A 166 -6.42 4.45 -16.53
CA ARG A 166 -5.82 4.23 -17.86
C ARG A 166 -5.95 5.47 -18.74
N LYS A 167 -7.10 6.13 -18.74
CA LYS A 167 -7.33 7.34 -19.53
C LYS A 167 -6.44 8.48 -19.07
N LEU A 168 -6.26 8.66 -17.76
CA LEU A 168 -5.35 9.67 -17.22
C LEU A 168 -3.89 9.38 -17.60
N ILE A 169 -3.44 8.12 -17.48
CA ILE A 169 -2.10 7.72 -17.92
C ILE A 169 -1.90 8.06 -19.40
N SER A 170 -2.83 7.68 -20.28
CA SER A 170 -2.70 7.94 -21.71
C SER A 170 -2.63 9.42 -22.06
N THR A 171 -3.31 10.29 -21.31
CA THR A 171 -3.14 11.75 -21.45
C THR A 171 -1.71 12.18 -21.12
N PHE A 172 -1.14 11.66 -20.02
CA PHE A 172 0.25 11.99 -19.66
C PHE A 172 1.28 11.39 -20.62
N GLU A 173 1.04 10.20 -21.16
CA GLU A 173 1.90 9.59 -22.19
C GLU A 173 2.00 10.49 -23.43
N ALA A 174 0.86 11.00 -23.89
CA ALA A 174 0.79 11.91 -25.03
C ALA A 174 1.47 13.26 -24.75
N GLU A 175 1.33 13.80 -23.53
CA GLU A 175 1.94 15.07 -23.14
C GLU A 175 3.45 14.95 -22.90
N ALA A 176 3.92 13.81 -22.41
CA ALA A 176 5.33 13.56 -22.10
C ALA A 176 6.15 13.02 -23.28
N ASP A 177 5.49 12.61 -24.36
CA ASP A 177 6.03 11.84 -25.50
C ASP A 177 6.73 10.54 -25.05
N ILE A 178 6.10 9.83 -24.10
CA ILE A 178 6.63 8.58 -23.53
C ILE A 178 5.52 7.53 -23.51
N THR A 179 5.78 6.37 -24.10
CA THR A 179 4.87 5.22 -24.02
C THR A 179 5.31 4.27 -22.91
N LEU A 180 4.43 4.02 -21.93
CA LEU A 180 4.68 3.07 -20.86
C LEU A 180 4.36 1.64 -21.28
N THR A 181 5.14 0.67 -20.79
CA THR A 181 4.86 -0.76 -20.97
C THR A 181 3.59 -1.17 -20.22
N LYS A 182 2.90 -2.21 -20.70
CA LYS A 182 1.67 -2.73 -20.05
C LYS A 182 1.89 -3.08 -18.56
N PRO A 183 2.99 -3.73 -18.15
CA PRO A 183 3.24 -4.04 -16.73
C PRO A 183 3.37 -2.77 -15.88
N LEU A 184 4.09 -1.76 -16.37
CA LEU A 184 4.30 -0.51 -15.64
C LEU A 184 3.00 0.31 -15.50
N LYS A 185 2.14 0.30 -16.52
CA LYS A 185 0.78 0.86 -16.41
C LYS A 185 -0.06 0.15 -15.34
N ALA A 186 -0.06 -1.19 -15.35
CA ALA A 186 -0.80 -1.97 -14.36
C ALA A 186 -0.29 -1.68 -12.94
N ARG A 187 1.04 -1.58 -12.77
CA ARG A 187 1.70 -1.22 -11.51
C ARG A 187 1.26 0.16 -11.02
N LEU A 188 1.28 1.17 -11.89
CA LEU A 188 0.85 2.53 -11.60
C LEU A 188 -0.60 2.60 -11.11
N ILE A 189 -1.50 1.93 -11.84
CA ILE A 189 -2.94 1.92 -11.50
C ILE A 189 -3.17 1.28 -10.14
N GLN A 190 -2.54 0.11 -9.93
CA GLN A 190 -2.67 -0.62 -8.68
C GLN A 190 -2.14 0.20 -7.51
N GLN A 191 -0.98 0.81 -7.67
CA GLN A 191 -0.36 1.58 -6.61
C GLN A 191 -1.11 2.88 -6.31
N ALA A 192 -1.67 3.52 -7.34
CA ALA A 192 -2.46 4.72 -7.15
C ALA A 192 -3.74 4.47 -6.33
N GLN A 193 -4.22 3.22 -6.22
CA GLN A 193 -5.42 2.81 -5.48
C GLN A 193 -6.67 3.67 -5.82
N GLY A 194 -6.77 4.09 -7.08
CA GLY A 194 -7.86 4.94 -7.56
C GLY A 194 -7.78 6.40 -7.09
N PHE A 195 -6.71 6.85 -6.43
CA PHE A 195 -6.50 8.25 -6.09
C PHE A 195 -5.91 9.03 -7.28
N PRO A 196 -6.68 9.97 -7.90
CA PRO A 196 -6.25 10.64 -9.13
C PRO A 196 -4.96 11.45 -8.97
N TRP A 197 -4.83 12.11 -7.82
CA TRP A 197 -3.66 12.93 -7.50
C TRP A 197 -2.41 12.06 -7.32
N PHE A 198 -2.56 10.85 -6.75
CA PHE A 198 -1.43 9.96 -6.52
C PHE A 198 -0.92 9.38 -7.83
N LEU A 199 -1.86 8.95 -8.68
CA LEU A 199 -1.55 8.48 -10.03
C LEU A 199 -0.77 9.54 -10.81
N LYS A 200 -1.21 10.81 -10.74
CA LYS A 200 -0.49 11.93 -11.37
C LYS A 200 0.94 12.06 -10.86
N LYS A 201 1.16 12.01 -9.54
CA LYS A 201 2.50 12.14 -8.95
C LYS A 201 3.42 10.98 -9.35
N LEU A 202 2.93 9.74 -9.28
CA LEU A 202 3.67 8.56 -9.73
C LEU A 202 4.04 8.68 -11.21
N CYS A 203 3.11 9.14 -12.06
CA CYS A 203 3.39 9.39 -13.48
C CYS A 203 4.49 10.43 -13.67
N ILE A 204 4.41 11.59 -12.99
CA ILE A 204 5.42 12.66 -13.11
C ILE A 204 6.82 12.14 -12.73
N HIS A 205 6.93 11.47 -11.58
CA HIS A 205 8.20 10.92 -11.11
C HIS A 205 8.73 9.85 -12.08
N LEU A 206 7.87 8.93 -12.52
CA LEU A 206 8.24 7.88 -13.46
C LEU A 206 8.74 8.46 -14.80
N PHE A 207 8.00 9.40 -15.39
CA PHE A 207 8.41 10.03 -16.64
C PHE A 207 9.71 10.82 -16.49
N LYS A 208 9.96 11.46 -15.34
CA LYS A 208 11.24 12.11 -15.04
C LYS A 208 12.40 11.10 -15.07
N LYS A 209 12.26 9.97 -14.38
CA LYS A 209 13.29 8.92 -14.35
C LYS A 209 13.56 8.31 -15.72
N ILE A 210 12.51 8.10 -16.53
CA ILE A 210 12.66 7.62 -17.91
C ILE A 210 13.45 8.64 -18.75
N LYS A 211 13.17 9.93 -18.60
CA LYS A 211 13.92 11.00 -19.29
C LYS A 211 15.38 11.12 -18.81
N GLU A 212 15.65 10.77 -17.56
CA GLU A 212 17.00 10.68 -16.99
C GLU A 212 17.78 9.44 -17.47
N GLY A 213 17.17 8.56 -18.27
CA GLY A 213 17.83 7.40 -18.88
C GLY A 213 17.57 6.07 -18.17
N ASN A 214 16.74 6.03 -17.12
CA ASN A 214 16.36 4.79 -16.46
C ASN A 214 15.42 3.98 -17.36
N SER A 215 15.66 2.69 -17.49
CA SER A 215 14.77 1.80 -18.23
C SER A 215 13.44 1.59 -17.49
N GLN A 216 12.37 1.30 -18.22
CA GLN A 216 11.07 1.04 -17.61
C GLN A 216 11.07 -0.25 -16.78
N GLU A 217 11.94 -1.20 -17.14
CA GLU A 217 12.23 -2.41 -16.40
C GLU A 217 12.91 -2.09 -15.06
N GLU A 218 13.93 -1.23 -15.04
CA GLU A 218 14.54 -0.75 -13.79
C GLU A 218 13.53 -0.02 -12.90
N LEU A 219 12.56 0.70 -13.47
CA LEU A 219 11.54 1.42 -12.70
C LEU A 219 10.40 0.52 -12.18
N LEU A 220 10.23 -0.67 -12.77
CA LEU A 220 9.43 -1.74 -12.17
C LEU A 220 10.14 -2.36 -10.96
N ILE A 221 11.47 -2.48 -11.06
CA ILE A 221 12.40 -3.12 -10.10
C ILE A 221 12.67 -2.22 -8.90
N SER A 222 12.95 -0.93 -9.14
CA SER A 222 13.00 0.10 -8.11
C SER A 222 11.56 0.29 -7.68
N GLN A 223 11.16 -0.44 -6.64
CA GLN A 223 9.88 -0.27 -5.97
C GLN A 223 9.55 1.21 -6.02
N MET A 224 8.42 1.56 -6.63
CA MET A 224 7.92 2.94 -6.70
C MET A 224 7.56 3.41 -5.27
N GLN A 225 8.42 3.19 -4.28
CA GLN A 225 8.19 3.49 -2.90
C GLN A 225 7.88 4.97 -2.83
N ILE A 226 6.70 5.26 -2.33
CA ILE A 226 6.32 6.61 -1.94
C ILE A 226 7.37 7.25 -1.03
N LYS A 227 8.13 6.44 -0.29
CA LYS A 227 9.28 6.86 0.49
C LYS A 227 10.34 7.52 -0.38
N ASN A 228 10.72 6.93 -1.52
CA ASN A 228 11.69 7.54 -2.43
C ASN A 228 11.17 8.86 -3.01
N LEU A 229 9.87 8.95 -3.32
CA LEU A 229 9.25 10.21 -3.73
C LEU A 229 9.37 11.28 -2.64
N PHE A 230 9.19 10.89 -1.38
CA PHE A 230 9.33 11.79 -0.24
C PHE A 230 10.78 12.15 0.07
N GLU A 231 11.71 11.20 -0.04
CA GLU A 231 13.14 11.43 0.12
C GLU A 231 13.66 12.38 -0.97
N GLU A 232 13.19 12.24 -2.22
CA GLU A 232 13.48 13.22 -3.29
C GLU A 232 12.84 14.59 -3.03
N ASP A 233 11.60 14.64 -2.56
CA ASP A 233 10.97 15.91 -2.14
C ASP A 233 11.74 16.57 -0.97
N LEU A 234 12.46 15.77 -0.17
CA LEU A 234 13.30 16.20 0.95
C LEU A 234 14.78 16.44 0.59
N ASP A 235 15.23 16.10 -0.61
CA ASP A 235 16.60 16.35 -1.10
C ASP A 235 16.77 17.84 -1.42
N ARG A 236 16.84 18.63 -0.35
CA ARG A 236 16.72 20.10 -0.34
C ARG A 236 17.57 20.70 0.77
N PRO A 237 17.86 22.02 0.72
CA PRO A 237 18.53 22.70 1.81
C PRO A 237 17.82 22.47 3.15
N SER A 238 18.57 22.23 4.22
CA SER A 238 18.04 21.94 5.56
C SER A 238 16.98 22.95 6.02
N ARG A 239 17.19 24.23 5.70
CA ARG A 239 16.26 25.31 6.02
C ARG A 239 14.88 25.17 5.33
N GLU A 240 14.84 24.63 4.11
CA GLU A 240 13.58 24.31 3.42
C GLU A 240 12.89 23.10 4.07
N VAL A 241 13.66 22.07 4.42
CA VAL A 241 13.15 20.87 5.11
C VAL A 241 12.57 21.22 6.49
N ASP A 242 13.25 22.08 7.25
CA ASP A 242 12.79 22.54 8.56
C ASP A 242 11.52 23.38 8.44
N CYS A 243 11.42 24.21 7.40
CA CYS A 243 10.20 24.97 7.10
C CYS A 243 9.03 24.02 6.78
N LEU A 244 9.25 22.98 5.97
CA LEU A 244 8.23 21.97 5.68
C LEU A 244 7.76 21.23 6.93
N LYS A 245 8.69 20.82 7.81
CA LYS A 245 8.36 20.16 9.09
C LYS A 245 7.61 21.08 10.04
N PHE A 246 7.99 22.36 10.09
CA PHE A 246 7.29 23.37 10.88
C PHE A 246 5.85 23.56 10.40
N VAL A 247 5.65 23.73 9.09
CA VAL A 247 4.31 23.85 8.52
C VAL A 247 3.53 22.56 8.71
N ALA A 248 4.14 21.37 8.56
CA ALA A 248 3.45 20.09 8.75
C ALA A 248 2.80 19.97 10.13
N LYS A 249 3.55 20.31 11.19
CA LYS A 249 3.11 20.24 12.58
C LYS A 249 2.03 21.26 12.95
N LYS A 250 2.06 22.44 12.34
CA LYS A 250 1.16 23.55 12.70
C LYS A 250 0.10 23.86 11.64
N SER A 251 0.05 23.12 10.53
CA SER A 251 -0.76 23.56 9.39
C SER A 251 -2.26 23.47 9.64
N PRO A 252 -3.04 24.46 9.12
CA PRO A 252 -2.59 25.58 8.29
C PRO A 252 -1.92 26.72 9.10
N VAL A 253 -0.74 27.16 8.65
CA VAL A 253 0.09 28.20 9.30
C VAL A 253 -0.05 29.53 8.56
N ASP A 254 0.05 30.66 9.26
CA ASP A 254 0.10 31.96 8.61
C ASP A 254 1.41 32.14 7.81
N ARG A 255 1.33 32.62 6.56
CA ARG A 255 2.52 32.84 5.73
C ARG A 255 3.49 33.82 6.38
N TYR A 256 2.99 34.86 7.03
CA TYR A 256 3.83 35.84 7.70
C TYR A 256 4.63 35.19 8.83
N GLU A 257 4.02 34.29 9.61
CA GLU A 257 4.71 33.53 10.66
C GLU A 257 5.84 32.69 10.06
N ALA A 258 5.57 31.91 9.01
CA ALA A 258 6.59 31.08 8.36
C ALA A 258 7.67 31.92 7.66
N THR A 259 7.32 33.04 7.02
CA THR A 259 8.26 33.96 6.39
C THR A 259 9.15 34.64 7.43
N LYS A 260 8.62 34.97 8.61
CA LYS A 260 9.38 35.57 9.72
C LYS A 260 10.44 34.61 10.25
N GLU A 261 10.12 33.32 10.35
CA GLU A 261 11.02 32.29 10.89
C GLU A 261 12.04 31.77 9.85
N PHE A 262 11.57 31.47 8.63
CA PHE A 262 12.37 30.80 7.60
C PHE A 262 12.83 31.72 6.44
N GLY A 263 12.28 32.93 6.34
CA GLY A 263 12.58 33.92 5.29
C GLY A 263 11.72 33.76 4.05
N ASP A 264 11.41 34.88 3.37
CA ASP A 264 10.48 34.87 2.22
C ASP A 264 11.00 34.06 1.02
N LYS A 265 12.31 34.07 0.79
CA LYS A 265 12.93 33.29 -0.29
C LYS A 265 12.64 31.79 -0.12
N THR A 266 12.80 31.26 1.09
CA THR A 266 12.55 29.84 1.42
C THR A 266 11.07 29.48 1.22
N VAL A 267 10.16 30.28 1.78
CA VAL A 267 8.72 30.02 1.70
C VAL A 267 8.22 30.14 0.26
N SER A 268 8.65 31.16 -0.47
CA SER A 268 8.28 31.36 -1.88
C SER A 268 8.80 30.25 -2.78
N GLN A 269 10.01 29.72 -2.55
CA GLN A 269 10.55 28.58 -3.29
C GLN A 269 9.72 27.32 -3.06
N LEU A 270 9.39 27.01 -1.81
CA LEU A 270 8.56 25.85 -1.47
C LEU A 270 7.13 25.94 -2.03
N ILE A 271 6.58 27.16 -2.15
CA ILE A 271 5.29 27.40 -2.83
C ILE A 271 5.43 27.18 -4.35
N SER A 272 6.49 27.71 -4.96
CA SER A 272 6.78 27.54 -6.39
C SER A 272 6.87 26.06 -6.75
N ASP A 273 7.56 25.29 -5.91
CA ASP A 273 7.75 23.84 -6.09
C ASP A 273 6.52 23.02 -5.69
N ARG A 274 5.45 23.70 -5.25
CA ARG A 274 4.16 23.13 -4.83
C ARG A 274 4.26 22.15 -3.67
N LEU A 275 5.30 22.28 -2.84
CA LEU A 275 5.41 21.56 -1.56
C LEU A 275 4.60 22.25 -0.46
N LEU A 276 4.43 23.57 -0.59
CA LEU A 276 3.48 24.36 0.17
C LEU A 276 2.34 24.85 -0.73
N ILE A 277 1.11 24.72 -0.24
CA ILE A 277 -0.09 25.22 -0.90
C ILE A 277 -0.57 26.47 -0.17
N LYS A 278 -0.53 27.60 -0.88
CA LYS A 278 -1.05 28.88 -0.41
C LYS A 278 -2.58 28.89 -0.50
N THR A 279 -3.18 29.36 0.58
CA THR A 279 -4.61 29.38 0.87
C THR A 279 -4.94 30.71 1.53
N GLY A 280 -5.27 31.74 0.74
CA GLY A 280 -5.33 33.11 1.27
C GLY A 280 -3.98 33.53 1.86
N GLU A 281 -3.96 33.96 3.13
CA GLU A 281 -2.73 34.27 3.88
C GLU A 281 -2.09 33.06 4.56
N LYS A 282 -2.75 31.90 4.52
CA LYS A 282 -2.24 30.68 5.14
C LYS A 282 -1.49 29.79 4.15
N ILE A 283 -0.60 28.98 4.67
CA ILE A 283 0.14 27.94 3.96
C ILE A 283 -0.07 26.59 4.64
N SER A 284 -0.09 25.54 3.84
CA SER A 284 -0.23 24.17 4.28
C SER A 284 0.70 23.27 3.47
N VAL A 285 1.14 22.16 4.05
CA VAL A 285 1.85 21.14 3.28
C VAL A 285 0.88 20.57 2.24
N TYR A 286 1.37 20.36 1.03
CA TYR A 286 0.54 19.99 -0.12
C TYR A 286 -0.21 18.66 0.02
N TRP A 287 0.18 17.82 0.97
CA TRP A 287 -0.39 16.50 1.14
C TRP A 287 -0.37 16.02 2.58
N ASP A 288 -1.49 15.47 3.04
CA ASP A 288 -1.66 15.01 4.42
C ASP A 288 -0.79 13.79 4.76
N VAL A 289 -0.58 12.88 3.82
CA VAL A 289 0.34 11.75 4.04
C VAL A 289 1.81 12.19 4.00
N PHE A 290 2.16 13.20 3.19
CA PHE A 290 3.51 13.77 3.23
C PHE A 290 3.73 14.58 4.52
N ARG A 291 2.69 15.27 5.01
CA ARG A 291 2.67 15.90 6.33
C ARG A 291 2.86 14.86 7.44
N ASP A 292 2.17 13.73 7.36
CA ASP A 292 2.33 12.63 8.30
C ASP A 292 3.77 12.10 8.25
N TYR A 293 4.33 11.90 7.05
CA TYR A 293 5.73 11.52 6.87
C TYR A 293 6.71 12.56 7.44
N LEU A 294 6.48 13.85 7.21
CA LEU A 294 7.30 14.93 7.79
C LEU A 294 7.24 14.97 9.32
N THR A 295 6.16 14.46 9.91
CA THR A 295 5.92 14.47 11.36
C THR A 295 6.42 13.19 12.03
N THR A 296 6.21 12.04 11.41
CA THR A 296 6.47 10.70 11.96
C THR A 296 7.75 10.07 11.43
N ASN A 297 8.25 10.55 10.29
CA ASN A 297 9.31 9.92 9.49
C ASN A 297 8.95 8.51 8.97
N GLU A 298 7.66 8.14 9.01
CA GLU A 298 7.15 6.86 8.56
C GLU A 298 6.34 7.05 7.27
N ALA A 299 6.79 6.43 6.17
CA ALA A 299 6.06 6.47 4.92
C ALA A 299 4.88 5.49 5.00
N PRO A 300 3.70 5.81 4.45
CA PRO A 300 2.59 4.86 4.44
C PRO A 300 3.04 3.62 3.67
N VAL A 301 2.83 2.45 4.28
CA VAL A 301 3.19 1.20 3.60
C VAL A 301 2.11 0.87 2.59
N ILE A 302 2.22 1.40 1.36
CA ILE A 302 1.34 1.03 0.26
C ILE A 302 1.63 -0.42 -0.10
N SER A 303 0.73 -1.30 0.30
CA SER A 303 0.90 -2.74 0.12
C SER A 303 0.98 -3.09 -1.37
N TRP A 304 1.99 -3.89 -1.71
CA TRP A 304 2.23 -4.41 -3.05
C TRP A 304 1.27 -5.57 -3.31
N ALA A 305 0.53 -5.57 -4.41
CA ALA A 305 -0.40 -6.66 -4.74
C ALA A 305 -0.09 -7.26 -6.11
N PHE A 306 1.16 -7.43 -6.50
CA PHE A 306 1.46 -8.13 -7.75
C PHE A 306 1.07 -9.61 -7.65
N MET A 307 0.25 -10.10 -8.59
CA MET A 307 -0.08 -11.53 -8.66
C MET A 307 0.84 -12.23 -9.67
N PRO A 308 1.69 -13.18 -9.24
CA PRO A 308 2.55 -13.92 -10.15
C PRO A 308 1.76 -14.75 -11.17
N ASN A 309 2.23 -14.78 -12.40
CA ASN A 309 1.66 -15.61 -13.47
C ASN A 309 2.03 -17.08 -13.30
N TYR A 310 3.17 -17.38 -12.67
CA TYR A 310 3.64 -18.73 -12.40
C TYR A 310 4.15 -18.88 -10.97
N GLY A 311 4.17 -20.13 -10.51
CA GLY A 311 4.75 -20.48 -9.22
C GLY A 311 6.27 -20.60 -9.30
N THR A 312 6.92 -20.53 -8.14
CA THR A 312 8.38 -20.53 -7.98
C THR A 312 9.09 -21.62 -8.77
N ASN A 313 8.56 -22.85 -8.78
CA ASN A 313 9.19 -23.99 -9.46
C ASN A 313 9.46 -23.74 -10.96
N MET A 314 8.53 -23.11 -11.69
CA MET A 314 8.74 -22.85 -13.12
C MET A 314 9.70 -21.68 -13.34
N SER A 315 9.58 -20.63 -12.51
CA SER A 315 10.44 -19.46 -12.59
C SER A 315 11.90 -19.78 -12.26
N LEU A 316 12.14 -20.62 -11.24
CA LEU A 316 13.49 -21.06 -10.86
C LEU A 316 14.12 -22.00 -11.90
N LYS A 317 13.33 -22.85 -12.58
CA LYS A 317 13.83 -23.62 -13.72
C LYS A 317 14.33 -22.74 -14.86
N LEU A 318 13.69 -21.60 -15.09
CA LEU A 318 14.14 -20.65 -16.11
C LEU A 318 15.39 -19.90 -15.64
N ILE A 319 15.47 -19.53 -14.35
CA ILE A 319 16.67 -18.94 -13.74
C ILE A 319 17.90 -19.83 -13.94
N GLU A 320 17.77 -21.15 -13.74
CA GLU A 320 18.89 -22.09 -13.94
C GLU A 320 19.44 -22.09 -15.37
N LEU A 321 18.63 -21.69 -16.37
CA LEU A 321 19.05 -21.63 -17.78
C LEU A 321 19.77 -20.33 -18.14
N ILE A 322 19.70 -19.31 -17.28
CA ILE A 322 20.28 -17.97 -17.49
C ILE A 322 21.26 -17.58 -16.38
N LYS A 323 21.66 -18.54 -15.55
CA LYS A 323 22.48 -18.26 -14.36
C LYS A 323 23.90 -17.87 -14.70
N ASP A 324 24.44 -18.46 -15.75
CA ASP A 324 25.83 -18.26 -16.19
C ASP A 324 25.88 -17.22 -17.32
N ASP A 325 24.88 -17.21 -18.21
CA ASP A 325 24.85 -16.39 -19.42
C ASP A 325 23.48 -15.74 -19.67
N ALA A 326 23.50 -14.56 -20.29
CA ALA A 326 22.30 -13.89 -20.76
C ALA A 326 21.65 -14.67 -21.91
N ALA A 327 20.32 -14.80 -21.90
CA ALA A 327 19.59 -15.50 -22.97
C ALA A 327 18.41 -14.67 -23.50
N SER A 328 18.18 -14.76 -24.81
CA SER A 328 16.99 -14.18 -25.44
C SER A 328 15.75 -15.06 -25.21
N ILE A 329 14.56 -14.50 -25.42
CA ILE A 329 13.33 -15.29 -25.34
C ILE A 329 13.33 -16.42 -26.37
N ASP A 330 13.81 -16.16 -27.59
CA ASP A 330 13.79 -17.14 -28.67
C ASP A 330 14.79 -18.29 -28.41
N GLU A 331 15.97 -17.99 -27.86
CA GLU A 331 16.94 -19.00 -27.40
C GLU A 331 16.34 -19.91 -26.31
N LEU A 332 15.53 -19.35 -25.41
CA LEU A 332 14.89 -20.11 -24.34
C LEU A 332 13.70 -20.94 -24.84
N VAL A 333 12.97 -20.49 -25.87
CA VAL A 333 11.90 -21.28 -26.51
C VAL A 333 12.50 -22.57 -27.08
N GLU A 334 13.62 -22.46 -27.78
CA GLU A 334 14.34 -23.62 -28.36
C GLU A 334 14.82 -24.60 -27.27
N ARG A 335 15.27 -24.08 -26.12
CA ARG A 335 15.80 -24.90 -25.00
C ARG A 335 14.73 -25.54 -24.11
N THR A 336 13.52 -24.98 -24.03
CA THR A 336 12.56 -25.33 -22.96
C THR A 336 11.24 -25.94 -23.40
N SER A 337 10.96 -26.05 -24.71
CA SER A 337 9.65 -26.46 -25.24
C SER A 337 8.46 -25.60 -24.76
N TYR A 338 8.71 -24.50 -24.05
CA TYR A 338 7.68 -23.57 -23.60
C TYR A 338 7.34 -22.57 -24.71
N SER A 339 6.09 -22.10 -24.71
CA SER A 339 5.68 -21.06 -25.65
C SER A 339 6.37 -19.73 -25.36
N LYS A 340 6.54 -18.90 -26.40
CA LYS A 340 7.07 -17.53 -26.28
C LYS A 340 6.32 -16.71 -25.21
N GLY A 341 5.00 -16.81 -25.18
CA GLY A 341 4.16 -16.13 -24.18
C GLY A 341 4.35 -16.64 -22.75
N THR A 342 4.62 -17.95 -22.58
CA THR A 342 4.96 -18.53 -21.28
C THR A 342 6.27 -17.95 -20.74
N ILE A 343 7.32 -17.93 -21.56
CA ILE A 343 8.64 -17.40 -21.18
C ILE A 343 8.55 -15.91 -20.86
N GLN A 344 7.82 -15.13 -21.68
CA GLN A 344 7.56 -13.71 -21.41
C GLN A 344 6.89 -13.47 -20.05
N ASN A 345 5.85 -14.24 -19.74
CA ASN A 345 5.14 -14.13 -18.47
C ASN A 345 6.01 -14.53 -17.26
N ILE A 346 6.90 -15.53 -17.42
CA ILE A 346 7.88 -15.85 -16.38
C ILE A 346 8.87 -14.69 -16.20
N PHE A 347 9.36 -14.08 -17.28
CA PHE A 347 10.22 -12.90 -17.17
C PHE A 347 9.53 -11.71 -16.52
N ILE A 348 8.23 -11.49 -16.78
CA ILE A 348 7.44 -10.48 -16.06
C ILE A 348 7.45 -10.76 -14.55
N ASP A 349 7.25 -12.01 -14.14
CA ASP A 349 7.30 -12.39 -12.72
C ASP A 349 8.71 -12.16 -12.14
N LEU A 350 9.77 -12.63 -12.82
CA LEU A 350 11.15 -12.49 -12.37
C LEU A 350 11.60 -11.02 -12.29
N SER A 351 11.22 -10.20 -13.27
CA SER A 351 11.47 -8.76 -13.25
C SER A 351 10.70 -8.06 -12.14
N SER A 352 9.48 -8.52 -11.82
CA SER A 352 8.68 -7.96 -10.71
C SER A 352 9.30 -8.22 -9.34
N PHE A 353 10.10 -9.29 -9.20
CA PHE A 353 10.92 -9.58 -8.02
C PHE A 353 12.35 -9.03 -8.11
N SER A 354 12.68 -8.27 -9.15
CA SER A 354 14.02 -7.69 -9.36
C SER A 354 15.15 -8.73 -9.50
N LEU A 355 14.82 -9.91 -10.01
CA LEU A 355 15.75 -11.05 -10.14
C LEU A 355 16.50 -11.05 -11.47
N VAL A 356 15.93 -10.41 -12.50
CA VAL A 356 16.49 -10.37 -13.85
C VAL A 356 16.49 -8.96 -14.40
N VAL A 357 17.47 -8.67 -15.26
CA VAL A 357 17.60 -7.41 -16.00
C VAL A 357 17.70 -7.73 -17.49
N LYS A 358 17.12 -6.84 -18.31
CA LYS A 358 17.21 -6.92 -19.76
C LYS A 358 18.45 -6.17 -20.25
N THR A 359 19.27 -6.82 -21.06
CA THR A 359 20.49 -6.25 -21.62
C THR A 359 20.19 -5.46 -22.90
N SER A 360 21.15 -4.66 -23.36
CA SER A 360 21.02 -3.82 -24.56
C SER A 360 20.82 -4.63 -25.86
N ASP A 361 21.20 -5.91 -25.87
CA ASP A 361 21.03 -6.86 -26.97
C ASP A 361 19.74 -7.70 -26.86
N ASP A 362 18.73 -7.22 -26.12
CA ASP A 362 17.41 -7.85 -25.98
C ASP A 362 17.43 -9.23 -25.26
N LYS A 363 18.49 -9.52 -24.50
CA LYS A 363 18.62 -10.73 -23.67
C LYS A 363 18.28 -10.45 -22.20
N TYR A 364 18.06 -11.52 -21.45
CA TYR A 364 17.81 -11.47 -20.02
C TYR A 364 18.95 -12.15 -19.27
N LYS A 365 19.45 -11.49 -18.21
CA LYS A 365 20.44 -12.05 -17.29
C LYS A 365 19.99 -11.89 -15.84
N LEU A 366 20.54 -12.71 -14.95
CA LEU A 366 20.36 -12.52 -13.52
C LEU A 366 20.92 -11.19 -13.03
N ASN A 367 20.24 -10.61 -12.05
CA ASN A 367 20.62 -9.37 -11.36
C ASN A 367 21.09 -9.62 -9.91
N CYS A 368 21.37 -10.87 -9.57
CA CYS A 368 21.93 -11.32 -8.30
C CYS A 368 22.44 -12.76 -8.41
N ASP A 369 23.21 -13.15 -7.41
CA ASP A 369 23.58 -14.54 -7.22
C ASP A 369 22.33 -15.39 -6.90
N ILE A 370 22.34 -16.65 -7.34
CA ILE A 370 21.22 -17.58 -7.13
C ILE A 370 20.87 -17.72 -5.64
N ASP A 371 21.87 -17.77 -4.78
CA ASP A 371 21.70 -17.99 -3.33
C ASP A 371 21.10 -16.77 -2.61
N GLU A 372 21.07 -15.59 -3.27
CA GLU A 372 20.43 -14.36 -2.78
C GLU A 372 18.96 -14.22 -3.19
N ILE A 373 18.50 -15.00 -4.18
CA ILE A 373 17.15 -14.92 -4.72
C ILE A 373 16.06 -15.06 -3.64
N PRO A 374 16.11 -16.03 -2.71
CA PRO A 374 15.09 -16.17 -1.67
C PRO A 374 14.95 -14.89 -0.82
N GLU A 375 16.06 -14.24 -0.51
CA GLU A 375 16.11 -13.03 0.33
C GLU A 375 15.58 -11.80 -0.41
N LYS A 376 15.93 -11.66 -1.70
CA LYS A 376 15.35 -10.61 -2.55
C LYS A 376 13.83 -10.75 -2.67
N VAL A 377 13.34 -11.97 -2.91
CA VAL A 377 11.90 -12.26 -2.95
C VAL A 377 11.26 -11.95 -1.60
N ARG A 378 11.87 -12.37 -0.48
CA ARG A 378 11.38 -12.09 0.88
C ARG A 378 11.20 -10.61 1.14
N THR A 379 12.21 -9.81 0.83
CA THR A 379 12.19 -8.35 0.99
C THR A 379 10.98 -7.72 0.28
N GLN A 380 10.67 -8.19 -0.91
CA GLN A 380 9.50 -7.75 -1.67
C GLN A 380 8.18 -8.26 -1.05
N MET A 381 8.12 -9.54 -0.68
CA MET A 381 6.92 -10.19 -0.18
C MET A 381 6.50 -9.71 1.22
N LEU A 382 7.43 -9.21 2.05
CA LEU A 382 7.10 -8.56 3.33
C LEU A 382 6.19 -7.33 3.14
N GLY A 383 6.31 -6.63 2.02
CA GLY A 383 5.44 -5.51 1.65
C GLY A 383 4.14 -5.93 0.97
N HIS A 384 3.94 -7.23 0.71
CA HIS A 384 2.83 -7.71 -0.12
C HIS A 384 1.51 -7.74 0.65
N THR A 385 0.41 -7.31 0.01
CA THR A 385 -0.94 -7.26 0.62
C THR A 385 -1.34 -8.62 1.16
N ILE A 386 -1.16 -9.69 0.38
CA ILE A 386 -1.52 -11.05 0.80
C ILE A 386 -0.76 -11.49 2.06
N TYR A 387 0.54 -11.16 2.18
CA TYR A 387 1.31 -11.46 3.37
C TYR A 387 0.80 -10.67 4.58
N LYS A 388 0.64 -9.36 4.44
CA LYS A 388 0.19 -8.50 5.54
C LYS A 388 -1.18 -8.90 6.07
N GLU A 389 -2.14 -9.13 5.18
CA GLU A 389 -3.48 -9.58 5.57
C GLU A 389 -3.44 -10.98 6.20
N SER A 390 -2.58 -11.88 5.69
CA SER A 390 -2.38 -13.20 6.31
C SER A 390 -1.77 -13.09 7.72
N MET A 391 -0.81 -12.18 7.91
CA MET A 391 -0.19 -11.90 9.21
C MET A 391 -1.21 -11.30 10.18
N SER A 392 -2.04 -10.37 9.72
CA SER A 392 -3.13 -9.78 10.51
C SER A 392 -4.14 -10.85 10.93
N ALA A 393 -4.58 -11.71 10.00
CA ALA A 393 -5.48 -12.82 10.29
C ALA A 393 -4.86 -13.82 11.28
N PHE A 394 -3.56 -14.11 11.12
CA PHE A 394 -2.81 -14.97 12.02
C PHE A 394 -2.71 -14.39 13.45
N LYS A 395 -2.47 -13.09 13.59
CA LYS A 395 -2.41 -12.42 14.91
C LYS A 395 -3.78 -12.26 15.58
N ALA A 396 -4.84 -12.06 14.78
CA ALA A 396 -6.20 -11.86 15.29
C ALA A 396 -6.86 -13.17 15.73
N GLY A 397 -6.59 -14.27 15.02
CA GLY A 397 -6.98 -15.59 15.47
C GLY A 397 -6.11 -15.97 16.67
N ASN A 398 -6.70 -16.26 17.83
CA ASN A 398 -5.99 -16.86 18.97
C ASN A 398 -5.54 -18.32 18.67
N LYS A 399 -5.10 -18.58 17.43
CA LYS A 399 -4.83 -19.85 16.77
C LYS A 399 -3.39 -19.84 16.28
N SER A 400 -2.70 -20.98 16.38
CA SER A 400 -1.33 -21.13 15.85
C SER A 400 -1.25 -21.24 14.32
N TYR A 401 -2.39 -21.19 13.59
CA TYR A 401 -2.49 -21.39 12.15
C TYR A 401 -3.70 -20.65 11.55
N ILE A 402 -3.58 -20.25 10.29
CA ILE A 402 -4.70 -19.91 9.38
C ILE A 402 -4.92 -21.06 8.39
N SER A 403 -5.99 -21.02 7.60
CA SER A 403 -6.28 -22.02 6.56
C SER A 403 -5.90 -21.54 5.16
N ILE A 404 -5.76 -22.48 4.21
CA ILE A 404 -5.61 -22.14 2.79
C ILE A 404 -6.82 -21.35 2.28
N ASP A 405 -8.02 -21.63 2.80
CA ASP A 405 -9.24 -20.91 2.45
C ASP A 405 -9.22 -19.45 2.92
N ASP A 406 -8.62 -19.17 4.09
CA ASP A 406 -8.40 -17.80 4.56
C ASP A 406 -7.52 -17.02 3.57
N ILE A 407 -6.43 -17.64 3.09
CA ILE A 407 -5.55 -17.03 2.07
C ILE A 407 -6.30 -16.84 0.75
N ALA A 408 -7.16 -17.78 0.35
CA ALA A 408 -7.99 -17.65 -0.83
C ALA A 408 -8.98 -16.48 -0.71
N GLN A 409 -9.61 -16.30 0.45
CA GLN A 409 -10.48 -15.16 0.73
C GLN A 409 -9.72 -13.84 0.70
N ILE A 410 -8.56 -13.77 1.35
CA ILE A 410 -7.66 -12.60 1.31
C ILE A 410 -7.29 -12.26 -0.13
N THR A 411 -6.97 -13.27 -0.94
CA THR A 411 -6.65 -13.11 -2.37
C THR A 411 -7.87 -12.59 -3.13
N ASN A 412 -9.04 -13.16 -2.94
CA ASN A 412 -10.27 -12.69 -3.59
C ASN A 412 -10.56 -11.22 -3.27
N SER A 413 -10.45 -10.82 -2.01
CA SER A 413 -10.65 -9.44 -1.57
C SER A 413 -9.64 -8.49 -2.21
N ALA A 414 -8.36 -8.86 -2.22
CA ALA A 414 -7.28 -8.02 -2.75
C ALA A 414 -7.35 -7.83 -4.28
N TYR A 415 -7.93 -8.78 -5.02
CA TYR A 415 -7.96 -8.80 -6.48
C TYR A 415 -9.37 -8.69 -7.08
N SER A 416 -10.35 -8.27 -6.27
CA SER A 416 -11.77 -8.18 -6.63
C SER A 416 -11.98 -7.64 -8.05
N SER A 417 -12.27 -8.54 -8.99
CA SER A 417 -12.91 -8.22 -10.27
C SER A 417 -14.32 -8.79 -10.24
N GLU A 418 -15.25 -8.17 -10.96
CA GLU A 418 -16.67 -8.58 -11.05
C GLU A 418 -16.89 -10.00 -11.62
N ALA A 419 -15.82 -10.75 -11.91
CA ALA A 419 -15.86 -12.16 -12.33
C ALA A 419 -15.40 -13.05 -11.16
N GLY A 420 -16.35 -13.77 -10.56
CA GLY A 420 -16.20 -14.51 -9.31
C GLY A 420 -14.96 -15.41 -9.18
N ARG A 421 -14.54 -15.57 -7.91
CA ARG A 421 -13.44 -16.42 -7.39
C ARG A 421 -12.13 -16.34 -8.20
N ALA A 422 -11.07 -15.81 -7.58
CA ALA A 422 -9.71 -16.07 -8.00
C ALA A 422 -9.54 -17.58 -8.21
N HIS A 423 -9.15 -17.98 -9.42
CA HIS A 423 -8.96 -19.39 -9.73
C HIS A 423 -7.94 -19.97 -8.76
N ASP A 424 -8.17 -21.15 -8.20
CA ASP A 424 -7.27 -21.84 -7.23
C ASP A 424 -5.80 -21.83 -7.66
N GLN A 425 -5.56 -21.76 -8.98
CA GLN A 425 -4.23 -21.61 -9.57
C GLN A 425 -3.48 -20.36 -9.09
N TYR A 426 -4.14 -19.20 -8.94
CA TYR A 426 -3.51 -17.96 -8.47
C TYR A 426 -3.13 -18.05 -6.99
N VAL A 427 -4.02 -18.61 -6.16
CA VAL A 427 -3.76 -18.85 -4.73
C VAL A 427 -2.54 -19.77 -4.56
N ASN A 428 -2.46 -20.85 -5.33
CA ASN A 428 -1.29 -21.73 -5.27
C ASN A 428 0.01 -21.05 -5.74
N ARG A 429 -0.06 -20.14 -6.73
CA ARG A 429 1.11 -19.37 -7.20
C ARG A 429 1.64 -18.45 -6.10
N ILE A 430 0.77 -17.64 -5.49
CA ILE A 430 1.22 -16.72 -4.42
C ILE A 430 1.73 -17.48 -3.19
N ILE A 431 1.06 -18.59 -2.81
CA ILE A 431 1.54 -19.48 -1.75
C ILE A 431 2.93 -20.01 -2.06
N SER A 432 3.21 -20.40 -3.31
CA SER A 432 4.54 -20.92 -3.67
C SER A 432 5.65 -19.87 -3.47
N TRP A 433 5.38 -18.60 -3.77
CA TRP A 433 6.33 -17.50 -3.56
C TRP A 433 6.49 -17.14 -2.08
N LEU A 434 5.39 -17.09 -1.31
CA LEU A 434 5.43 -16.86 0.13
C LEU A 434 6.20 -17.95 0.90
N ARG A 435 6.08 -19.21 0.46
CA ARG A 435 6.82 -20.34 1.04
C ARG A 435 8.31 -20.22 0.74
N TYR A 436 8.65 -20.05 -0.53
CA TYR A 436 10.04 -19.90 -0.98
C TYR A 436 10.74 -18.71 -0.30
N SER A 437 10.00 -17.64 -0.03
CA SER A 437 10.49 -16.45 0.68
C SER A 437 10.54 -16.60 2.20
N GLY A 438 10.23 -17.78 2.73
CA GLY A 438 10.31 -18.08 4.16
C GLY A 438 9.23 -17.40 5.02
N LEU A 439 8.16 -16.87 4.42
CA LEU A 439 7.12 -16.12 5.15
C LEU A 439 5.97 -17.01 5.61
N ILE A 440 5.79 -18.18 4.98
CA ILE A 440 4.78 -19.15 5.40
C ILE A 440 5.32 -20.58 5.33
N SER A 441 4.79 -21.46 6.17
CA SER A 441 4.92 -22.91 6.03
C SER A 441 3.55 -23.56 5.88
N LEU A 442 3.51 -24.74 5.25
CA LEU A 442 2.30 -25.54 5.11
C LEU A 442 2.38 -26.83 5.94
N LEU A 443 1.32 -27.07 6.70
CA LEU A 443 1.03 -28.35 7.34
C LEU A 443 -0.37 -28.81 6.90
N ARG A 444 -0.42 -29.54 5.78
CA ARG A 444 -1.67 -29.92 5.08
C ARG A 444 -2.48 -28.68 4.64
N ASP A 445 -3.61 -28.42 5.29
CA ASP A 445 -4.53 -27.30 5.08
C ASP A 445 -4.28 -26.13 6.05
N LYS A 446 -3.40 -26.33 7.04
CA LYS A 446 -2.97 -25.32 8.00
C LYS A 446 -1.77 -24.56 7.44
N VAL A 447 -1.85 -23.25 7.46
CA VAL A 447 -0.77 -22.33 7.09
C VAL A 447 -0.30 -21.61 8.33
N ARG A 448 1.01 -21.65 8.56
CA ARG A 448 1.65 -20.79 9.54
C ARG A 448 2.27 -19.60 8.86
N VAL A 449 2.14 -18.43 9.47
CA VAL A 449 2.74 -17.19 9.00
C VAL A 449 3.88 -16.81 9.94
N TYR A 450 5.03 -16.47 9.37
CA TYR A 450 6.24 -16.06 10.09
C TYR A 450 6.40 -14.54 9.98
N ASP A 451 6.84 -13.91 11.06
CA ASP A 451 7.14 -12.48 11.06
C ASP A 451 8.41 -12.14 10.26
N ALA A 452 8.76 -10.85 10.23
CA ALA A 452 9.92 -10.36 9.49
C ALA A 452 11.25 -10.91 9.99
N ASN A 453 11.34 -11.25 11.28
CA ASN A 453 12.58 -11.69 11.93
C ASN A 453 12.74 -13.22 11.88
N ASN A 454 11.66 -13.95 11.65
CA ASN A 454 11.65 -15.40 11.61
C ASN A 454 11.53 -15.94 10.19
N TYR A 455 12.20 -17.06 9.93
CA TYR A 455 12.22 -17.74 8.64
C TYR A 455 11.55 -19.10 8.75
N SER A 456 10.65 -19.39 7.82
CA SER A 456 10.07 -20.72 7.72
C SER A 456 11.10 -21.74 7.22
N PRO A 457 10.96 -23.04 7.54
CA PRO A 457 11.79 -24.12 6.97
C PRO A 457 11.75 -24.23 5.44
N ASP A 458 10.75 -23.62 4.77
CA ASP A 458 10.63 -23.60 3.31
C ASP A 458 11.50 -22.49 2.65
N PHE A 459 12.23 -21.68 3.42
CA PHE A 459 13.05 -20.58 2.91
C PHE A 459 14.14 -21.06 1.94
N GLY A 460 14.06 -20.61 0.69
CA GLY A 460 14.96 -21.01 -0.40
C GLY A 460 14.77 -22.43 -0.92
N GLU A 461 13.84 -23.20 -0.37
CA GLU A 461 13.61 -24.59 -0.78
C GLU A 461 12.65 -24.69 -1.97
N ILE A 462 13.09 -25.34 -3.05
CA ILE A 462 12.29 -25.59 -4.25
C ILE A 462 11.37 -26.80 -3.99
N THR A 463 10.33 -26.61 -3.19
CA THR A 463 9.40 -27.70 -2.91
C THR A 463 8.33 -27.81 -4.00
N GLY A 464 8.53 -28.79 -4.88
CA GLY A 464 7.65 -29.16 -6.00
C GLY A 464 6.19 -29.56 -5.69
N GLY A 465 5.67 -29.35 -4.48
CA GLY A 465 4.28 -29.73 -4.18
C GLY A 465 3.80 -29.42 -2.76
N ARG A 466 2.48 -29.52 -2.56
CA ARG A 466 1.74 -29.27 -1.30
C ARG A 466 2.21 -30.07 -0.06
N ASN A 467 3.10 -31.06 -0.19
CA ASN A 467 3.31 -32.12 0.81
C ASN A 467 4.77 -32.39 1.23
N LYS A 468 5.75 -31.54 0.88
CA LYS A 468 7.17 -31.75 1.22
C LYS A 468 7.77 -30.63 2.08
N SER A 469 7.11 -30.24 3.18
CA SER A 469 7.82 -29.57 4.26
C SER A 469 8.67 -30.61 5.01
N SER A 470 9.95 -30.30 5.26
CA SER A 470 10.79 -31.11 6.13
C SER A 470 10.29 -30.98 7.55
N LEU A 471 9.59 -32.01 8.05
CA LEU A 471 9.13 -32.04 9.43
C LEU A 471 10.32 -32.24 10.37
N PHE A 472 10.38 -31.42 11.42
CA PHE A 472 11.35 -31.62 12.50
C PHE A 472 10.93 -32.85 13.33
N LEU A 473 11.76 -33.88 13.35
CA LEU A 473 11.48 -35.16 14.02
C LEU A 473 12.52 -35.53 15.09
N ALA A 474 13.42 -34.61 15.42
CA ALA A 474 14.52 -34.84 16.35
C ALA A 474 15.30 -36.13 16.01
N ALA A 475 15.76 -36.23 14.76
CA ALA A 475 16.53 -37.37 14.27
C ALA A 475 17.95 -37.44 14.85
N SER A 476 18.49 -36.31 15.35
CA SER A 476 19.74 -36.20 16.09
C SER A 476 19.50 -35.86 17.57
N ASN A 477 20.56 -35.64 18.35
CA ASN A 477 20.51 -35.09 19.71
C ASN A 477 20.79 -33.57 19.72
N PHE A 478 20.36 -32.90 20.80
CA PHE A 478 20.44 -31.45 20.96
C PHE A 478 21.89 -30.96 20.94
N GLU A 479 22.80 -31.72 21.55
CA GLU A 479 24.21 -31.38 21.67
C GLU A 479 24.93 -31.37 20.31
N ASN A 480 24.65 -32.35 19.43
CA ASN A 480 25.22 -32.36 18.07
C ASN A 480 24.67 -31.21 17.22
N ALA A 481 23.43 -30.78 17.46
CA ALA A 481 22.86 -29.62 16.79
C ALA A 481 23.59 -28.33 17.18
N VAL A 482 23.85 -28.12 18.48
CA VAL A 482 24.66 -27.00 18.98
C VAL A 482 26.06 -27.01 18.37
N LEU A 483 26.75 -28.16 18.40
CA LEU A 483 28.09 -28.30 17.82
C LEU A 483 28.14 -27.97 16.33
N LEU A 484 27.13 -28.38 15.57
CA LEU A 484 27.08 -28.10 14.14
C LEU A 484 26.79 -26.61 13.86
N ILE A 485 25.93 -25.97 14.67
CA ILE A 485 25.69 -24.53 14.57
C ILE A 485 26.99 -23.76 14.87
N ASP A 486 27.69 -24.09 15.96
CA ASP A 486 28.99 -23.46 16.29
C ASP A 486 30.01 -23.63 15.16
N LYS A 487 30.08 -24.82 14.57
CA LYS A 487 30.93 -25.09 13.40
C LYS A 487 30.56 -24.19 12.21
N LEU A 488 29.27 -24.06 11.91
CA LEU A 488 28.78 -23.21 10.83
C LEU A 488 29.05 -21.72 11.08
N ILE A 489 28.94 -21.23 12.32
CA ILE A 489 29.29 -19.84 12.69
C ILE A 489 30.78 -19.58 12.38
N LYS A 490 31.65 -20.54 12.68
CA LYS A 490 33.11 -20.41 12.48
C LYS A 490 33.54 -20.55 11.01
N GLN A 491 32.86 -21.40 10.23
CA GLN A 491 33.28 -21.78 8.88
C GLN A 491 32.43 -21.14 7.76
N GLY A 492 31.30 -20.52 8.11
CA GLY A 492 30.32 -19.96 7.17
C GLY A 492 29.44 -21.01 6.50
N SER A 493 30.04 -22.07 5.94
CA SER A 493 29.32 -23.16 5.27
C SER A 493 29.98 -24.53 5.50
N ILE A 494 29.21 -25.61 5.33
CA ILE A 494 29.71 -27.00 5.34
C ILE A 494 29.15 -27.78 4.15
N GLU A 495 29.78 -28.91 3.79
CA GLU A 495 29.23 -29.81 2.77
C GLU A 495 28.08 -30.67 3.32
N GLN A 496 27.03 -30.84 2.52
CA GLN A 496 25.89 -31.70 2.87
C GLN A 496 26.29 -33.18 3.05
N SER A 497 27.35 -33.62 2.38
CA SER A 497 27.91 -34.98 2.45
C SER A 497 28.77 -35.24 3.69
N GLU A 498 28.92 -34.28 4.60
CA GLU A 498 29.78 -34.44 5.77
C GLU A 498 29.40 -35.66 6.62
N HIS A 499 30.41 -36.48 6.91
CA HIS A 499 30.22 -37.77 7.58
C HIS A 499 29.59 -37.58 8.97
N GLY A 500 28.46 -38.26 9.21
CA GLY A 500 27.74 -38.20 10.49
C GLY A 500 26.84 -36.97 10.69
N ALA A 501 26.87 -35.97 9.81
CA ALA A 501 26.09 -34.74 9.96
C ALA A 501 24.67 -34.83 9.37
N ARG A 502 24.36 -35.86 8.58
CA ARG A 502 23.11 -35.97 7.80
C ARG A 502 21.83 -35.74 8.62
N ASN A 503 21.70 -36.37 9.79
CA ASN A 503 20.50 -36.25 10.63
C ASN A 503 20.41 -34.87 11.30
N VAL A 504 21.56 -34.34 11.76
CA VAL A 504 21.63 -32.99 12.35
C VAL A 504 21.26 -31.94 11.32
N ILE A 505 21.82 -32.02 10.11
CA ILE A 505 21.48 -31.12 8.99
C ILE A 505 19.99 -31.20 8.67
N ALA A 506 19.42 -32.41 8.62
CA ALA A 506 18.00 -32.58 8.35
C ALA A 506 17.13 -31.90 9.42
N ASP A 507 17.48 -32.03 10.69
CA ASP A 507 16.77 -31.38 11.80
C ASP A 507 16.95 -29.85 11.77
N LEU A 508 18.17 -29.33 11.59
CA LEU A 508 18.43 -27.89 11.56
C LEU A 508 17.75 -27.19 10.37
N VAL A 509 17.68 -27.85 9.21
CA VAL A 509 16.91 -27.34 8.07
C VAL A 509 15.40 -27.38 8.36
N ALA A 510 14.92 -28.45 8.99
CA ALA A 510 13.51 -28.55 9.39
C ALA A 510 13.11 -27.54 10.47
N LEU A 511 14.07 -27.02 11.23
CA LEU A 511 13.90 -25.92 12.19
C LEU A 511 14.05 -24.53 11.56
N GLY A 512 14.42 -24.43 10.28
CA GLY A 512 14.69 -23.15 9.61
C GLY A 512 15.98 -22.45 10.08
N ILE A 513 16.84 -23.15 10.83
CA ILE A 513 18.14 -22.63 11.30
C ILE A 513 19.18 -22.68 10.18
N CYS A 514 19.10 -23.71 9.34
CA CYS A 514 20.00 -23.89 8.20
C CYS A 514 19.21 -23.93 6.89
N ARG A 515 19.88 -23.56 5.80
CA ARG A 515 19.36 -23.71 4.44
C ARG A 515 20.36 -24.43 3.54
N ARG A 516 19.84 -25.03 2.48
CA ARG A 516 20.65 -25.59 1.39
C ARG A 516 20.93 -24.49 0.38
N VAL A 517 22.19 -24.36 -0.02
CA VAL A 517 22.64 -23.41 -1.04
C VAL A 517 23.33 -24.16 -2.19
N SER A 518 23.66 -23.43 -3.25
CA SER A 518 24.32 -23.99 -4.43
C SER A 518 25.61 -24.77 -4.09
N GLY A 519 25.91 -25.80 -4.89
CA GLY A 519 27.13 -26.61 -4.70
C GLY A 519 27.07 -27.62 -3.52
N ASN A 520 25.88 -28.08 -3.12
CA ASN A 520 25.67 -29.01 -2.00
C ASN A 520 26.21 -28.50 -0.65
N LYS A 521 26.17 -27.19 -0.44
CA LYS A 521 26.58 -26.56 0.82
C LYS A 521 25.38 -26.27 1.72
N ILE A 522 25.66 -26.22 3.02
CA ILE A 522 24.72 -25.85 4.07
C ILE A 522 25.25 -24.59 4.74
N GLU A 523 24.35 -23.63 4.93
CA GLU A 523 24.64 -22.35 5.58
C GLU A 523 23.60 -22.03 6.65
N LEU A 524 23.96 -21.17 7.60
CA LEU A 524 23.01 -20.61 8.55
C LEU A 524 22.06 -19.64 7.86
N VAL A 525 20.79 -19.69 8.23
CA VAL A 525 19.84 -18.62 7.94
C VAL A 525 20.17 -17.47 8.89
N LYS A 526 20.17 -16.22 8.41
CA LYS A 526 20.47 -15.04 9.24
C LYS A 526 19.52 -14.99 10.44
N THR A 527 20.02 -15.23 11.65
CA THR A 527 19.26 -15.09 12.90
C THR A 527 19.42 -13.68 13.46
N SER A 528 18.36 -13.17 14.09
CA SER A 528 18.16 -11.74 14.34
C SER A 528 18.61 -11.25 15.71
N ASP A 529 19.13 -12.11 16.58
CA ASP A 529 19.43 -11.71 17.96
C ASP A 529 20.87 -12.06 18.35
N PRO A 530 21.80 -11.09 18.34
CA PRO A 530 23.19 -11.34 18.74
C PRO A 530 23.34 -11.61 20.25
N ASP A 531 22.31 -11.34 21.06
CA ASP A 531 22.39 -11.43 22.52
C ASP A 531 22.04 -12.85 23.04
N LEU A 532 21.57 -13.74 22.17
CA LEU A 532 21.21 -15.11 22.53
C LEU A 532 22.36 -16.11 22.26
N THR A 533 22.58 -17.01 23.22
CA THR A 533 23.48 -18.17 23.05
C THR A 533 22.97 -19.14 21.96
N ILE A 534 23.83 -20.03 21.47
CA ILE A 534 23.47 -21.02 20.44
C ILE A 534 22.37 -21.95 20.97
N GLU A 535 22.47 -22.35 22.22
CA GLU A 535 21.51 -23.20 22.92
C GLU A 535 20.14 -22.52 23.03
N GLN A 536 20.12 -21.22 23.35
CA GLN A 536 18.88 -20.44 23.42
C GLN A 536 18.24 -20.28 22.04
N HIS A 537 19.03 -19.95 21.00
CA HIS A 537 18.53 -19.91 19.63
C HIS A 537 17.91 -21.24 19.21
N LEU A 538 18.61 -22.35 19.45
CA LEU A 538 18.11 -23.68 19.15
C LEU A 538 16.84 -23.99 19.95
N ALA A 539 16.81 -23.66 21.24
CA ALA A 539 15.64 -23.88 22.09
C ALA A 539 14.41 -23.10 21.60
N ILE A 540 14.56 -21.82 21.25
CA ILE A 540 13.47 -21.00 20.69
C ILE A 540 12.94 -21.63 19.42
N GLN A 541 13.81 -22.03 18.48
CA GLN A 541 13.37 -22.64 17.22
C GLN A 541 12.75 -24.03 17.42
N VAL A 542 13.22 -24.81 18.38
CA VAL A 542 12.60 -26.10 18.73
C VAL A 542 11.19 -25.89 19.30
N LEU A 543 11.01 -24.95 20.24
CA LEU A 543 9.69 -24.65 20.81
C LEU A 543 8.76 -24.01 19.78
N SER A 544 9.33 -23.28 18.82
CA SER A 544 8.59 -22.74 17.70
C SER A 544 8.30 -23.80 16.63
N ALA A 545 8.84 -25.02 16.64
CA ALA A 545 8.62 -25.98 15.56
C ALA A 545 7.17 -26.49 15.51
N ASP A 546 6.59 -26.60 14.30
CA ASP A 546 5.19 -27.06 14.09
C ASP A 546 4.91 -28.43 14.74
N THR A 547 5.89 -29.34 14.70
CA THR A 547 5.76 -30.67 15.32
C THR A 547 5.77 -30.62 16.85
N VAL A 548 6.47 -29.66 17.45
CA VAL A 548 6.53 -29.47 18.91
C VAL A 548 5.29 -28.75 19.41
N ILE A 549 4.80 -27.73 18.70
CA ILE A 549 3.52 -27.06 19.02
C ILE A 549 2.36 -28.06 18.96
N LEU A 550 2.31 -28.88 17.92
CA LEU A 550 1.32 -29.95 17.80
C LEU A 550 1.44 -30.95 18.96
N LEU A 551 2.67 -31.38 19.29
CA LEU A 551 2.91 -32.28 20.41
C LEU A 551 2.43 -31.67 21.74
N ASP A 552 2.70 -30.40 22.00
CA ASP A 552 2.23 -29.68 23.19
C ASP A 552 0.71 -29.68 23.30
N ALA A 553 0.01 -29.40 22.20
CA ALA A 553 -1.45 -29.43 22.16
C ALA A 553 -2.01 -30.84 22.40
N LEU A 554 -1.35 -31.89 21.89
CA LEU A 554 -1.76 -33.27 22.09
C LEU A 554 -1.49 -33.76 23.51
N VAL A 555 -0.34 -33.40 24.10
CA VAL A 555 0.00 -33.69 25.50
C VAL A 555 -1.01 -33.04 26.43
N LEU A 556 -1.38 -31.78 26.19
CA LEU A 556 -2.40 -31.09 27.00
C LEU A 556 -3.76 -31.80 26.94
N LYS A 557 -4.12 -32.36 25.78
CA LYS A 557 -5.45 -32.96 25.55
C LYS A 557 -5.54 -34.43 25.97
N TYR A 558 -4.47 -35.20 25.78
CA TYR A 558 -4.48 -36.67 25.93
C TYR A 558 -3.48 -37.19 26.97
N GLY A 559 -2.69 -36.31 27.58
CA GLY A 559 -1.62 -36.68 28.52
C GLY A 559 -0.37 -37.24 27.84
N ASP A 560 0.51 -37.86 28.63
CA ASP A 560 1.83 -38.32 28.20
C ASP A 560 1.87 -39.77 27.69
N ASP A 561 0.72 -40.38 27.38
CA ASP A 561 0.69 -41.75 26.85
C ASP A 561 1.31 -41.81 25.44
N LEU A 562 2.46 -42.46 25.34
CA LEU A 562 3.27 -42.47 24.13
C LEU A 562 2.54 -43.06 22.92
N ASN A 563 1.76 -44.14 23.10
CA ASN A 563 1.10 -44.79 21.98
C ASN A 563 -0.04 -43.93 21.44
N THR A 564 -0.82 -43.30 22.32
CA THR A 564 -1.86 -42.35 21.97
C THR A 564 -1.26 -41.14 21.25
N LEU A 565 -0.18 -40.56 21.76
CA LEU A 565 0.52 -39.45 21.11
C LEU A 565 1.04 -39.81 19.72
N VAL A 566 1.62 -41.01 19.54
CA VAL A 566 2.07 -41.51 18.24
C VAL A 566 0.91 -41.61 17.25
N GLU A 567 -0.22 -42.20 17.65
CA GLU A 567 -1.39 -42.33 16.79
C GLU A 567 -1.92 -40.95 16.35
N LYS A 568 -2.11 -40.02 17.30
CA LYS A 568 -2.66 -38.69 17.02
C LYS A 568 -1.70 -37.83 16.21
N MET A 569 -0.40 -37.84 16.52
CA MET A 569 0.59 -37.12 15.69
C MET A 569 0.63 -37.68 14.26
N SER A 570 0.63 -39.01 14.10
CA SER A 570 0.65 -39.64 12.77
C SER A 570 -0.59 -39.22 11.96
N HIS A 571 -1.75 -39.17 12.59
CA HIS A 571 -3.01 -38.72 11.98
C HIS A 571 -2.97 -37.24 11.55
N GLU A 572 -2.60 -36.34 12.47
CA GLU A 572 -2.54 -34.89 12.23
C GLU A 572 -1.49 -34.51 11.18
N LEU A 573 -0.32 -35.16 11.21
CA LEU A 573 0.76 -34.95 10.23
C LEU A 573 0.52 -35.66 8.89
N GLY A 574 -0.48 -36.55 8.82
CA GLY A 574 -0.75 -37.36 7.63
C GLY A 574 0.38 -38.29 7.22
N LYS A 575 1.12 -38.77 8.19
CA LYS A 575 2.17 -39.76 7.99
C LYS A 575 1.63 -41.12 8.40
N LYS A 576 2.18 -42.17 7.80
CA LYS A 576 1.99 -43.56 8.26
C LYS A 576 3.33 -44.02 8.80
N TRP A 577 3.50 -43.99 10.13
CA TRP A 577 4.71 -44.47 10.77
C TRP A 577 4.58 -45.95 11.14
N LYS A 578 5.69 -46.70 11.03
CA LYS A 578 5.79 -47.99 11.72
C LYS A 578 5.76 -47.74 13.23
N PRO A 579 5.14 -48.61 14.06
CA PRO A 579 5.00 -48.38 15.50
C PRO A 579 6.30 -48.01 16.21
N ALA A 580 7.37 -48.79 15.97
CA ALA A 580 8.69 -48.53 16.55
C ALA A 580 9.30 -47.19 16.11
N SER A 581 9.09 -46.79 14.85
CA SER A 581 9.57 -45.50 14.34
C SER A 581 8.80 -44.34 14.94
N GLY A 582 7.47 -44.45 15.04
CA GLY A 582 6.62 -43.43 15.66
C GLY A 582 7.00 -43.19 17.12
N GLN A 583 7.15 -44.26 17.90
CA GLN A 583 7.61 -44.17 19.30
C GLN A 583 8.98 -43.50 19.41
N ARG A 584 9.91 -43.81 18.49
CA ARG A 584 11.23 -43.17 18.45
C ARG A 584 11.13 -41.66 18.23
N TYR A 585 10.35 -41.23 17.23
CA TYR A 585 10.19 -39.82 16.91
C TYR A 585 9.51 -39.05 18.05
N VAL A 586 8.39 -39.56 18.59
CA VAL A 586 7.67 -38.86 19.67
C VAL A 586 8.51 -38.77 20.94
N ARG A 587 9.26 -39.83 21.31
CA ARG A 587 10.21 -39.76 22.43
C ARG A 587 11.31 -38.73 22.21
N ALA A 588 11.86 -38.67 21.00
CA ALA A 588 12.91 -37.71 20.67
C ALA A 588 12.39 -36.27 20.73
N LEU A 589 11.18 -36.02 20.21
CA LEU A 589 10.52 -34.72 20.27
C LEU A 589 10.21 -34.30 21.72
N LEU A 590 9.71 -35.21 22.57
CA LEU A 590 9.50 -34.94 24.01
C LEU A 590 10.81 -34.56 24.70
N ARG A 591 11.91 -35.28 24.40
CA ARG A 591 13.22 -34.96 24.95
C ARG A 591 13.69 -33.58 24.51
N TYR A 592 13.63 -33.27 23.21
CA TYR A 592 14.01 -31.96 22.67
C TYR A 592 13.19 -30.83 23.27
N ARG A 593 11.88 -31.01 23.34
CA ARG A 593 10.94 -30.08 23.96
C ARG A 593 11.33 -29.78 25.40
N ASN A 594 11.58 -30.81 26.21
CA ASN A 594 11.91 -30.63 27.63
C ASN A 594 13.25 -29.94 27.81
N LEU A 595 14.27 -30.31 27.03
CA LEU A 595 15.57 -29.62 27.02
C LEU A 595 15.40 -28.14 26.65
N ALA A 596 14.67 -27.85 25.57
CA ALA A 596 14.43 -26.48 25.14
C ALA A 596 13.67 -25.65 26.19
N LYS A 597 12.64 -26.21 26.84
CA LYS A 597 11.93 -25.51 27.94
C LYS A 597 12.86 -25.21 29.12
N ASN A 598 13.72 -26.15 29.49
CA ASN A 598 14.69 -25.96 30.57
C ASN A 598 15.74 -24.90 30.22
N THR A 599 16.24 -24.89 28.98
CA THR A 599 17.21 -23.88 28.50
C THR A 599 16.66 -22.47 28.58
N ILE A 600 15.37 -22.27 28.25
CA ILE A 600 14.73 -20.94 28.37
C ILE A 600 14.43 -20.59 29.83
N ALA A 601 13.97 -21.54 30.64
CA ALA A 601 13.64 -21.31 32.05
C ALA A 601 14.88 -20.96 32.90
N ALA A 602 16.02 -21.60 32.66
CA ALA A 602 17.27 -21.33 33.39
C ALA A 602 17.84 -19.91 33.17
N ASN A 603 17.35 -19.18 32.15
CA ASN A 603 17.71 -17.80 31.90
C ASN A 603 16.85 -16.81 32.71
N MET A 604 15.57 -17.12 32.93
CA MET A 604 14.65 -16.27 33.73
C MET A 604 14.97 -16.26 35.23
N GLU A 605 15.83 -17.17 35.71
CA GLU A 605 16.35 -17.16 37.08
C GLU A 605 17.70 -16.41 37.21
N ASN A 606 18.31 -16.00 36.08
CA ASN A 606 19.60 -15.30 36.04
C ASN A 606 19.51 -13.83 35.54
N ASP A 607 18.32 -13.37 35.15
CA ASP A 607 17.92 -11.96 35.00
C ASP A 607 17.10 -11.51 36.21
#